data_AF-A2FMI5-F1
#
_entry.id   AF-A2FMI5-F1
#
_cell.length_a   1.000
_cell.length_b   1.000
_cell.length_c   1.000
_cell.angle_alpha   90.00
_cell.angle_beta   90.00
_cell.angle_gamma   90.00
#
_symmetry.space_group_name_H-M   'P 1'
#
loop_
_entity.id
_entity.type
_entity.pdbx_description
1 polymer ?
#
loop_
_entity_poly.entity_id
_entity_poly.type
_entity_poly.pdbx_seq_one_letter_code
_entity_poly.pdbx_strand_id
1 'polypeptide(L)'
;MSENPEVSQVDDNVANDGNPIELPDSNVDIESQKEAIPQKTKKYKRRKQYFTFLKKLFLPLVAVGLATGVCCGGIIGTYQFLAELLVDKSKYLFSLVRKDLRWLPLAFFIDILIGLGIGLALEWFSEIRGSGIPYIESVARGNLGLTWYISLPAMFVVSLSSLFSGLSLGSEGPSVYLGGCIGYGFAKLIKMNHIHDMLLVAAGSSAGLAVAFDAPLSGLIFALEEVYRKFSTQIILVSVICVSVSQIITHLIFHPRIMLINDIANEKFNIITFLVAIFCGLSGGFMGALFNLGIRRARNLYKYAKFLPMKFYVIIPEVLAVVLCTFFPDAGFGGATVLKKVLNNELKVWEIATCFAIRFISILICFGSKASGGIFIPMLSIGGLWGGLVAKLMVLAGYDSTRYTYMVLMVMSSFFTGVVRAPLTAVILPVEFTMQFCGWLGPTTAVAWAYIIAEVMRIEPLYEKLMEALVEKRDEDELQDFEEFSFLVTLESMVCGLTVREVILPEGTLITHILRDKTPIFPTENTQIIDGDEVFFKCSSEEIESAEEQMSKLF
;
A
#
# COMPACT_ATOMS: atom_id res chain seq x y z
N MET A 1 -4.21 -1.76 -57.31
CA MET A 1 -5.15 -0.70 -57.74
C MET A 1 -5.01 0.41 -56.72
N SER A 2 -4.29 1.52 -56.93
CA SER A 2 -4.16 2.45 -58.10
C SER A 2 -4.95 3.75 -57.83
N GLU A 3 -4.44 4.96 -58.08
CA GLU A 3 -3.11 5.40 -58.53
C GLU A 3 -2.99 6.94 -58.38
N ASN A 4 -1.80 7.44 -58.01
CA ASN A 4 -1.16 8.72 -58.45
C ASN A 4 -1.93 10.08 -58.43
N PRO A 5 -1.29 11.21 -58.80
CA PRO A 5 0.15 11.54 -58.88
C PRO A 5 0.57 12.33 -57.59
N GLU A 6 1.19 13.53 -57.48
CA GLU A 6 1.85 14.56 -58.32
C GLU A 6 2.71 15.44 -57.32
N VAL A 7 3.53 16.47 -57.59
CA VAL A 7 3.78 17.42 -58.72
C VAL A 7 5.28 17.85 -58.75
N SER A 8 5.77 18.26 -59.93
CA SER A 8 6.93 19.15 -60.23
C SER A 8 8.36 18.85 -59.72
N GLN A 9 9.28 18.77 -60.69
CA GLN A 9 10.71 19.13 -60.60
C GLN A 9 10.91 20.65 -60.79
N VAL A 10 12.18 21.13 -60.79
CA VAL A 10 12.78 22.42 -61.30
C VAL A 10 13.94 22.81 -60.36
N ASP A 11 15.14 23.29 -60.72
CA ASP A 11 15.97 23.44 -61.95
C ASP A 11 17.42 23.81 -61.46
N ASP A 12 18.57 23.70 -62.16
CA ASP A 12 18.97 22.97 -63.39
C ASP A 12 20.54 22.85 -63.42
N ASN A 13 21.26 23.36 -64.43
CA ASN A 13 22.71 23.19 -64.73
C ASN A 13 23.54 24.50 -64.45
N VAL A 14 24.81 24.78 -64.85
CA VAL A 14 25.70 24.38 -65.97
C VAL A 14 27.20 24.63 -65.66
N ALA A 15 28.12 23.77 -66.15
CA ALA A 15 29.47 24.03 -66.74
C ALA A 15 30.39 22.79 -66.56
N ASN A 16 30.85 22.04 -67.58
CA ASN A 16 31.82 22.34 -68.66
C ASN A 16 33.19 22.88 -68.17
N ASP A 17 34.35 22.43 -68.67
CA ASP A 17 34.66 21.62 -69.87
C ASP A 17 35.95 20.77 -69.69
N GLY A 18 36.20 19.77 -70.55
CA GLY A 18 37.55 19.15 -70.71
C GLY A 18 37.62 17.62 -70.86
N ASN A 19 38.02 17.15 -72.05
CA ASN A 19 38.28 15.74 -72.40
C ASN A 19 39.80 15.46 -72.35
N PRO A 20 40.30 14.29 -71.88
CA PRO A 20 40.82 13.30 -72.85
C PRO A 20 40.93 11.79 -72.42
N ILE A 21 40.74 10.89 -73.41
CA ILE A 21 41.56 9.68 -73.74
C ILE A 21 41.62 8.46 -72.75
N GLU A 22 41.56 7.26 -73.34
CA GLU A 22 41.68 5.88 -72.80
C GLU A 22 43.13 5.49 -72.40
N LEU A 23 43.51 4.45 -71.63
CA LEU A 23 42.94 3.37 -70.76
C LEU A 23 44.19 2.75 -69.99
N PRO A 24 44.20 1.59 -69.26
CA PRO A 24 43.21 0.53 -68.99
C PRO A 24 43.06 0.15 -67.49
N ASP A 25 42.48 -1.03 -67.21
CA ASP A 25 42.18 -1.58 -65.88
C ASP A 25 43.34 -1.60 -64.86
N SER A 26 43.04 -1.24 -63.61
CA SER A 26 43.83 -1.65 -62.44
C SER A 26 42.98 -1.68 -61.14
N ASN A 27 42.58 -2.88 -60.73
CA ASN A 27 41.99 -3.11 -59.40
C ASN A 27 43.10 -3.09 -58.32
N VAL A 28 43.33 -1.94 -57.66
CA VAL A 28 44.17 -1.86 -56.45
C VAL A 28 43.59 -0.89 -55.41
N ASP A 29 42.95 -1.47 -54.39
CA ASP A 29 42.90 -1.07 -52.98
C ASP A 29 42.92 0.44 -52.58
N ILE A 30 41.73 1.04 -52.42
CA ILE A 30 41.52 2.18 -51.48
C ILE A 30 40.33 1.91 -50.52
N GLU A 31 40.11 0.65 -50.12
CA GLU A 31 39.14 0.29 -49.06
C GLU A 31 39.81 -0.10 -47.71
N SER A 32 41.14 -0.05 -47.66
CA SER A 32 42.01 -0.57 -46.58
C SER A 32 42.11 0.32 -45.32
N GLN A 33 41.14 1.21 -45.05
CA GLN A 33 41.18 2.06 -43.84
C GLN A 33 39.83 2.47 -43.22
N LYS A 34 38.78 1.66 -43.38
CA LYS A 34 37.62 1.68 -42.47
C LYS A 34 37.64 0.45 -41.56
N GLU A 35 38.05 0.64 -40.30
CA GLU A 35 38.05 -0.44 -39.30
C GLU A 35 36.65 -1.00 -39.06
N ALA A 36 36.33 -2.11 -39.73
CA ALA A 36 35.06 -2.82 -39.56
C ALA A 36 35.04 -3.56 -38.20
N ILE A 37 34.75 -2.83 -37.10
CA ILE A 37 34.57 -3.37 -35.75
C ILE A 37 33.67 -4.62 -35.83
N PRO A 38 34.20 -5.85 -35.67
CA PRO A 38 33.48 -7.02 -36.15
C PRO A 38 32.14 -7.22 -35.45
N GLN A 39 31.10 -7.63 -36.19
CA GLN A 39 29.80 -7.93 -35.60
C GLN A 39 29.89 -9.00 -34.50
N LYS A 40 30.83 -9.96 -34.64
CA LYS A 40 31.21 -10.92 -33.60
C LYS A 40 31.61 -10.20 -32.29
N THR A 41 32.41 -9.13 -32.36
CA THR A 41 32.88 -8.34 -31.21
C THR A 41 31.75 -7.56 -30.54
N LYS A 42 30.79 -6.99 -31.30
CA LYS A 42 29.56 -6.40 -30.73
C LYS A 42 28.70 -7.47 -30.03
N LYS A 43 28.51 -8.64 -30.63
CA LYS A 43 27.77 -9.79 -30.06
C LYS A 43 28.47 -10.35 -28.80
N TYR A 44 29.81 -10.35 -28.76
CA TYR A 44 30.61 -10.79 -27.62
C TYR A 44 30.62 -9.75 -26.49
N LYS A 45 30.73 -8.43 -26.78
CA LYS A 45 30.54 -7.36 -25.77
C LYS A 45 29.14 -7.43 -25.15
N ARG A 46 28.07 -7.58 -25.94
CA ARG A 46 26.70 -7.81 -25.43
C ARG A 46 26.61 -9.04 -24.53
N ARG A 47 27.17 -10.20 -24.93
CA ARG A 47 27.23 -11.39 -24.06
C ARG A 47 28.00 -11.14 -22.76
N LYS A 48 29.16 -10.46 -22.81
CA LYS A 48 29.98 -10.16 -21.62
C LYS A 48 29.28 -9.19 -20.66
N GLN A 49 28.62 -8.16 -21.18
CA GLN A 49 27.75 -7.27 -20.38
C GLN A 49 26.57 -8.04 -19.76
N TYR A 50 25.88 -8.89 -20.53
CA TYR A 50 24.76 -9.69 -20.03
C TYR A 50 25.18 -10.67 -18.93
N PHE A 51 26.30 -11.39 -19.10
CA PHE A 51 26.88 -12.23 -18.04
C PHE A 51 27.33 -11.43 -16.81
N THR A 52 27.80 -10.19 -16.99
CA THR A 52 28.19 -9.31 -15.89
C THR A 52 26.96 -8.83 -15.11
N PHE A 53 25.88 -8.44 -15.81
CA PHE A 53 24.58 -8.12 -15.22
C PHE A 53 23.98 -9.31 -14.46
N LEU A 54 24.03 -10.51 -15.04
CA LEU A 54 23.55 -11.74 -14.39
C LEU A 54 24.32 -12.02 -13.09
N LYS A 55 25.65 -11.95 -13.11
CA LYS A 55 26.48 -12.25 -11.93
C LYS A 55 26.51 -11.13 -10.88
N LYS A 56 26.44 -9.85 -11.27
CA LYS A 56 26.56 -8.71 -10.35
C LYS A 56 25.24 -8.13 -9.84
N LEU A 57 24.11 -8.39 -10.51
CA LEU A 57 22.81 -7.84 -10.10
C LEU A 57 21.75 -8.95 -9.90
N PHE A 58 21.54 -9.80 -10.90
CA PHE A 58 20.50 -10.83 -10.83
C PHE A 58 20.77 -11.87 -9.74
N LEU A 59 21.96 -12.46 -9.69
CA LEU A 59 22.29 -13.49 -8.71
C LEU A 59 22.24 -12.99 -7.25
N PRO A 60 22.73 -11.78 -6.91
CA PRO A 60 22.45 -11.14 -5.62
C PRO A 60 20.95 -10.96 -5.36
N LEU A 61 20.16 -10.38 -6.28
CA LEU A 61 18.71 -10.18 -6.07
C LEU A 61 17.97 -11.50 -5.77
N VAL A 62 18.35 -12.59 -6.45
CA VAL A 62 17.82 -13.94 -6.16
C VAL A 62 18.24 -14.39 -4.75
N ALA A 63 19.51 -14.29 -4.38
CA ALA A 63 20.00 -14.71 -3.07
C ALA A 63 19.34 -13.94 -1.90
N VAL A 64 19.11 -12.63 -2.06
CA VAL A 64 18.39 -11.82 -1.06
C VAL A 64 16.90 -12.13 -1.05
N GLY A 65 16.28 -12.36 -2.20
CA GLY A 65 14.88 -12.79 -2.30
C GLY A 65 14.63 -14.14 -1.60
N LEU A 66 15.56 -15.09 -1.72
CA LEU A 66 15.54 -16.36 -0.98
C LEU A 66 15.65 -16.12 0.53
N ALA A 67 16.64 -15.33 0.98
CA ALA A 67 16.87 -15.07 2.42
C ALA A 67 15.69 -14.33 3.07
N THR A 68 15.20 -13.27 2.42
CA THR A 68 13.99 -12.52 2.82
C THR A 68 12.78 -13.47 2.88
N GLY A 69 12.60 -14.34 1.88
CA GLY A 69 11.53 -15.33 1.85
C GLY A 69 11.57 -16.31 3.03
N VAL A 70 12.75 -16.83 3.41
CA VAL A 70 12.90 -17.71 4.58
C VAL A 70 12.51 -16.98 5.87
N CYS A 71 13.01 -15.76 6.06
CA CYS A 71 12.68 -14.96 7.26
C CYS A 71 11.19 -14.57 7.31
N CYS A 72 10.58 -14.19 6.18
CA CYS A 72 9.16 -13.94 6.08
C CYS A 72 8.35 -15.20 6.44
N GLY A 73 8.66 -16.36 5.86
CA GLY A 73 7.95 -17.61 6.17
C GLY A 73 8.06 -18.01 7.64
N GLY A 74 9.25 -17.90 8.23
CA GLY A 74 9.47 -18.19 9.65
C GLY A 74 8.73 -17.22 10.57
N ILE A 75 8.98 -15.91 10.44
CA ILE A 75 8.47 -14.89 11.36
C ILE A 75 6.95 -14.67 11.18
N ILE A 76 6.49 -14.57 9.93
CA ILE A 76 5.08 -14.26 9.62
C ILE A 76 4.23 -15.52 9.75
N GLY A 77 4.77 -16.70 9.43
CA GLY A 77 4.13 -17.99 9.75
C GLY A 77 3.91 -18.16 11.26
N THR A 78 4.93 -17.84 12.08
CA THR A 78 4.83 -17.83 13.55
C THR A 78 3.81 -16.81 14.04
N TYR A 79 3.83 -15.59 13.52
CA TYR A 79 2.85 -14.54 13.83
C TYR A 79 1.42 -15.02 13.54
N GLN A 80 1.16 -15.57 12.35
CA GLN A 80 -0.16 -16.09 11.97
C GLN A 80 -0.58 -17.29 12.81
N PHE A 81 0.34 -18.18 13.19
CA PHE A 81 0.04 -19.30 14.09
C PHE A 81 -0.35 -18.82 15.50
N LEU A 82 0.36 -17.82 16.03
CA LEU A 82 0.01 -17.22 17.32
C LEU A 82 -1.29 -16.41 17.26
N ALA A 83 -1.56 -15.70 16.17
CA ALA A 83 -2.80 -14.96 15.96
C ALA A 83 -4.03 -15.89 16.01
N GLU A 84 -3.99 -16.99 15.25
CA GLU A 84 -5.04 -18.01 15.23
C GLU A 84 -5.23 -18.66 16.61
N LEU A 85 -4.15 -19.08 17.26
CA LEU A 85 -4.17 -19.69 18.60
C LEU A 85 -4.70 -18.74 19.68
N LEU A 86 -4.39 -17.44 19.61
CA LEU A 86 -4.87 -16.42 20.55
C LEU A 86 -6.35 -16.08 20.31
N VAL A 87 -6.76 -15.93 19.05
CA VAL A 87 -8.16 -15.69 18.68
C VAL A 87 -9.06 -16.85 19.13
N ASP A 88 -8.64 -18.11 18.97
CA ASP A 88 -9.44 -19.25 19.40
C ASP A 88 -9.47 -19.43 20.93
N LYS A 89 -8.37 -19.13 21.63
CA LYS A 89 -8.37 -19.01 23.10
C LYS A 89 -9.30 -17.89 23.59
N SER A 90 -9.32 -16.75 22.90
CA SER A 90 -10.21 -15.64 23.21
C SER A 90 -11.69 -16.00 23.01
N LYS A 91 -12.06 -16.60 21.87
CA LYS A 91 -13.41 -17.16 21.64
C LYS A 91 -13.82 -18.12 22.76
N TYR A 92 -12.91 -18.96 23.24
CA TYR A 92 -13.17 -19.86 24.37
C TYR A 92 -13.42 -19.09 25.68
N LEU A 93 -12.58 -18.10 26.02
CA LEU A 93 -12.76 -17.24 27.21
C LEU A 93 -14.10 -16.49 27.19
N PHE A 94 -14.43 -15.81 26.09
CA PHE A 94 -15.74 -15.15 25.93
C PHE A 94 -16.91 -16.16 25.96
N SER A 95 -16.69 -17.43 25.57
CA SER A 95 -17.71 -18.48 25.75
C SER A 95 -17.96 -18.86 27.22
N LEU A 96 -16.98 -18.64 28.11
CA LEU A 96 -17.16 -18.79 29.56
C LEU A 96 -17.91 -17.59 30.15
N VAL A 97 -17.54 -16.37 29.75
CA VAL A 97 -18.24 -15.13 30.15
C VAL A 97 -19.71 -15.14 29.70
N ARG A 98 -20.02 -15.70 28.51
CA ARG A 98 -21.41 -15.93 28.05
C ARG A 98 -22.19 -16.93 28.92
N LYS A 99 -21.51 -17.94 29.50
CA LYS A 99 -22.15 -18.97 30.35
C LYS A 99 -22.43 -18.48 31.77
N ASP A 100 -21.55 -17.64 32.31
CA ASP A 100 -21.75 -16.99 33.61
C ASP A 100 -21.38 -15.50 33.53
N LEU A 101 -22.41 -14.65 33.45
CA LEU A 101 -22.26 -13.20 33.32
C LEU A 101 -21.62 -12.53 34.55
N ARG A 102 -21.39 -13.26 35.65
CA ARG A 102 -20.61 -12.76 36.81
C ARG A 102 -19.16 -12.44 36.44
N TRP A 103 -18.63 -13.03 35.38
CA TRP A 103 -17.28 -12.75 34.87
C TRP A 103 -17.24 -11.53 33.92
N LEU A 104 -18.39 -10.96 33.54
CA LEU A 104 -18.46 -9.82 32.62
C LEU A 104 -17.72 -8.56 33.13
N PRO A 105 -17.79 -8.17 34.42
CA PRO A 105 -17.00 -7.05 34.93
C PRO A 105 -15.49 -7.31 34.89
N LEU A 106 -15.06 -8.57 35.03
CA LEU A 106 -13.64 -8.94 34.92
C LEU A 106 -13.17 -8.88 33.47
N ALA A 107 -14.00 -9.29 32.50
CA ALA A 107 -13.71 -9.15 31.08
C ALA A 107 -13.52 -7.66 30.70
N PHE A 108 -14.46 -6.79 31.09
CA PHE A 108 -14.30 -5.34 30.93
C PHE A 108 -13.01 -4.81 31.56
N PHE A 109 -12.69 -5.21 32.79
CA PHE A 109 -11.45 -4.76 33.45
C PHE A 109 -10.18 -5.19 32.70
N ILE A 110 -10.14 -6.43 32.20
CA ILE A 110 -9.00 -6.96 31.45
C ILE A 110 -8.84 -6.26 30.10
N ASP A 111 -9.91 -6.14 29.31
CA ASP A 111 -9.82 -5.56 27.96
C ASP A 111 -9.62 -4.03 27.99
N ILE A 112 -10.06 -3.34 29.05
CA ILE A 112 -9.68 -1.94 29.32
C ILE A 112 -8.17 -1.79 29.59
N LEU A 113 -7.56 -2.74 30.33
CA LEU A 113 -6.11 -2.73 30.57
C LEU A 113 -5.31 -3.08 29.30
N ILE A 114 -5.80 -4.01 28.48
CA ILE A 114 -5.21 -4.33 27.17
C ILE A 114 -5.29 -3.10 26.25
N GLY A 115 -6.46 -2.45 26.17
CA GLY A 115 -6.66 -1.23 25.40
C GLY A 115 -5.76 -0.07 25.81
N LEU A 116 -5.53 0.10 27.12
CA LEU A 116 -4.57 1.08 27.63
C LEU A 116 -3.12 0.73 27.26
N GLY A 117 -2.75 -0.55 27.33
CA GLY A 117 -1.42 -1.04 26.92
C GLY A 117 -1.16 -0.82 25.42
N ILE A 118 -2.12 -1.18 24.57
CA ILE A 118 -2.09 -0.90 23.12
C ILE A 118 -2.01 0.61 22.89
N GLY A 119 -2.85 1.40 23.56
CA GLY A 119 -2.88 2.86 23.42
C GLY A 119 -1.56 3.55 23.78
N LEU A 120 -0.89 3.10 24.84
CA LEU A 120 0.46 3.57 25.22
C LEU A 120 1.53 3.13 24.21
N ALA A 121 1.48 1.88 23.74
CA ALA A 121 2.41 1.41 22.70
C ALA A 121 2.24 2.18 21.38
N LEU A 122 1.01 2.58 21.02
CA LEU A 122 0.72 3.47 19.89
C LEU A 122 1.08 4.94 20.14
N GLU A 123 1.27 5.37 21.39
CA GLU A 123 1.79 6.70 21.74
C GLU A 123 3.30 6.73 21.46
N TRP A 124 4.05 5.71 21.92
CA TRP A 124 5.50 5.57 21.71
C TRP A 124 5.89 5.18 20.28
N PHE A 125 5.19 4.22 19.66
CA PHE A 125 5.52 3.70 18.34
C PHE A 125 4.51 4.21 17.30
N SER A 126 4.85 5.34 16.67
CA SER A 126 4.00 5.99 15.67
C SER A 126 3.83 5.17 14.39
N GLU A 127 4.86 4.39 14.02
CA GLU A 127 4.93 3.63 12.76
C GLU A 127 3.91 2.47 12.68
N ILE A 128 3.45 1.93 13.82
CA ILE A 128 2.64 0.70 13.90
C ILE A 128 1.12 0.95 14.03
N ARG A 129 0.67 2.19 13.79
CA ARG A 129 -0.72 2.63 13.96
C ARG A 129 -1.64 2.09 12.84
N GLY A 130 -2.80 1.55 13.20
CA GLY A 130 -3.78 1.02 12.24
C GLY A 130 -3.31 -0.23 11.48
N SER A 131 -3.62 -0.30 10.18
CA SER A 131 -3.36 -1.47 9.32
C SER A 131 -1.87 -1.73 9.04
N GLY A 132 -0.98 -0.75 9.26
CA GLY A 132 0.42 -0.79 8.82
C GLY A 132 0.62 -0.66 7.29
N ILE A 133 -0.30 -1.18 6.47
CA ILE A 133 -0.23 -1.12 5.00
C ILE A 133 0.07 0.30 4.46
N PRO A 134 -0.64 1.39 4.83
CA PRO A 134 -0.34 2.74 4.34
C PRO A 134 1.06 3.25 4.71
N TYR A 135 1.62 2.79 5.84
CA TYR A 135 2.96 3.16 6.25
C TYR A 135 4.00 2.47 5.36
N ILE A 136 3.86 1.15 5.14
CA ILE A 136 4.76 0.41 4.25
C ILE A 136 4.58 0.78 2.77
N GLU A 137 3.40 1.17 2.33
CA GLU A 137 3.15 1.82 1.04
C GLU A 137 4.00 3.11 0.90
N SER A 138 4.00 3.96 1.93
CA SER A 138 4.82 5.17 1.99
C SER A 138 6.33 4.86 1.92
N VAL A 139 6.81 3.89 2.71
CA VAL A 139 8.22 3.45 2.72
C VAL A 139 8.62 2.82 1.38
N ALA A 140 7.74 2.02 0.76
CA ALA A 140 7.96 1.41 -0.55
C ALA A 140 7.99 2.45 -1.68
N ARG A 141 7.30 3.58 -1.53
CA ARG A 141 7.35 4.73 -2.46
C ARG A 141 8.57 5.63 -2.22
N GLY A 142 9.13 5.59 -1.01
CA GLY A 142 10.29 6.40 -0.58
C GLY A 142 9.95 7.65 0.24
N ASN A 143 8.69 7.79 0.66
CA ASN A 143 8.18 9.00 1.30
C ASN A 143 8.39 9.02 2.82
N LEU A 144 8.70 7.87 3.44
CA LEU A 144 8.99 7.71 4.88
C LEU A 144 10.16 6.76 5.14
N GLY A 145 10.83 6.96 6.28
CA GLY A 145 11.76 6.00 6.87
C GLY A 145 11.05 4.83 7.57
N LEU A 146 11.82 3.89 8.14
CA LEU A 146 11.28 2.75 8.90
C LEU A 146 12.30 2.26 9.94
N THR A 147 11.98 2.31 11.23
CA THR A 147 12.85 1.78 12.29
C THR A 147 12.65 0.26 12.49
N TRP A 148 12.87 -0.49 11.40
CA TRP A 148 12.48 -1.90 11.24
C TRP A 148 12.77 -2.84 12.43
N TYR A 149 13.87 -2.62 13.16
CA TYR A 149 14.29 -3.45 14.30
C TYR A 149 13.50 -3.17 15.59
N ILE A 150 12.85 -2.01 15.70
CA ILE A 150 11.90 -1.64 16.76
C ILE A 150 10.47 -1.94 16.30
N SER A 151 10.11 -1.50 15.09
CA SER A 151 8.75 -1.56 14.60
C SER A 151 8.26 -2.96 14.25
N LEU A 152 9.15 -3.89 13.87
CA LEU A 152 8.81 -5.30 13.67
C LEU A 152 8.31 -5.96 14.98
N PRO A 153 9.09 -6.03 16.08
CA PRO A 153 8.60 -6.62 17.32
C PRO A 153 7.45 -5.82 17.95
N ALA A 154 7.42 -4.49 17.81
CA ALA A 154 6.32 -3.66 18.30
C ALA A 154 5.01 -3.98 17.58
N MET A 155 4.99 -4.02 16.24
CA MET A 155 3.82 -4.45 15.45
C MET A 155 3.40 -5.87 15.83
N PHE A 156 4.35 -6.81 15.92
CA PHE A 156 4.08 -8.21 16.24
C PHE A 156 3.32 -8.35 17.57
N VAL A 157 3.81 -7.74 18.65
CA VAL A 157 3.20 -7.89 19.98
C VAL A 157 1.88 -7.13 20.07
N VAL A 158 1.84 -5.87 19.64
CA VAL A 158 0.66 -5.00 19.82
C VAL A 158 -0.52 -5.46 18.98
N SER A 159 -0.30 -5.93 17.75
CA SER A 159 -1.39 -6.47 16.93
C SER A 159 -1.90 -7.83 17.41
N LEU A 160 -1.04 -8.70 17.98
CA LEU A 160 -1.51 -9.91 18.67
C LEU A 160 -2.37 -9.59 19.89
N SER A 161 -2.07 -8.51 20.62
CA SER A 161 -2.93 -8.03 21.72
C SER A 161 -4.31 -7.61 21.21
N SER A 162 -4.39 -6.78 20.16
CA SER A 162 -5.64 -6.37 19.51
C SER A 162 -6.50 -7.54 19.03
N LEU A 163 -5.87 -8.60 18.52
CA LEU A 163 -6.57 -9.80 18.04
C LEU A 163 -7.04 -10.69 19.20
N PHE A 164 -6.30 -10.70 20.31
CA PHE A 164 -6.66 -11.46 21.51
C PHE A 164 -7.85 -10.84 22.28
N SER A 165 -7.92 -9.52 22.44
CA SER A 165 -9.08 -8.86 23.06
C SER A 165 -10.35 -8.91 22.19
N GLY A 166 -10.20 -9.28 20.91
CA GLY A 166 -11.33 -9.56 20.01
C GLY A 166 -11.84 -8.35 19.23
N LEU A 167 -11.01 -7.30 19.10
CA LEU A 167 -11.29 -6.17 18.22
C LEU A 167 -11.65 -6.64 16.80
N SER A 168 -12.43 -5.83 16.08
CA SER A 168 -12.87 -6.14 14.71
C SER A 168 -11.77 -5.85 13.68
N LEU A 169 -10.58 -6.44 13.90
CA LEU A 169 -9.35 -6.26 13.14
C LEU A 169 -8.78 -7.63 12.69
N GLY A 170 -7.94 -7.61 11.66
CA GLY A 170 -7.30 -8.78 11.07
C GLY A 170 -5.79 -8.85 11.30
N SER A 171 -5.20 -10.02 11.05
CA SER A 171 -3.76 -10.28 11.14
C SER A 171 -3.00 -9.85 9.86
N GLU A 172 -3.73 -9.63 8.77
CA GLU A 172 -3.18 -9.49 7.41
C GLU A 172 -2.38 -8.20 7.22
N GLY A 173 -2.92 -7.06 7.68
CA GLY A 173 -2.23 -5.76 7.61
C GLY A 173 -0.88 -5.77 8.35
N PRO A 174 -0.84 -6.18 9.63
CA PRO A 174 0.39 -6.47 10.36
C PRO A 174 1.32 -7.46 9.64
N SER A 175 0.80 -8.46 8.93
CA SER A 175 1.64 -9.39 8.17
C SER A 175 2.33 -8.73 6.98
N VAL A 176 1.63 -7.87 6.24
CA VAL A 176 2.26 -7.01 5.21
C VAL A 176 3.31 -6.11 5.85
N TYR A 177 3.01 -5.53 7.02
CA TYR A 177 3.91 -4.65 7.74
C TYR A 177 5.21 -5.34 8.20
N LEU A 178 5.09 -6.52 8.83
CA LEU A 178 6.20 -7.36 9.23
C LEU A 178 7.04 -7.79 8.01
N GLY A 179 6.39 -8.15 6.90
CA GLY A 179 7.06 -8.45 5.64
C GLY A 179 7.85 -7.26 5.09
N GLY A 180 7.25 -6.05 5.09
CA GLY A 180 7.93 -4.81 4.71
C GLY A 180 9.14 -4.51 5.60
N CYS A 181 9.03 -4.71 6.92
CA CYS A 181 10.14 -4.55 7.87
C CYS A 181 11.28 -5.53 7.61
N ILE A 182 10.99 -6.81 7.35
CA ILE A 182 12.00 -7.83 7.03
C ILE A 182 12.72 -7.46 5.72
N GLY A 183 11.97 -7.06 4.69
CA GLY A 183 12.52 -6.59 3.41
C GLY A 183 13.44 -5.37 3.56
N TYR A 184 13.01 -4.36 4.32
CA TYR A 184 13.81 -3.17 4.62
C TYR A 184 15.09 -3.51 5.39
N GLY A 185 14.99 -4.38 6.41
CA GLY A 185 16.13 -4.84 7.20
C GLY A 185 17.19 -5.52 6.34
N PHE A 186 16.80 -6.45 5.46
CA PHE A 186 17.73 -7.08 4.52
C PHE A 186 18.39 -6.07 3.57
N ALA A 187 17.66 -5.09 3.07
CA ALA A 187 18.21 -4.07 2.18
C ALA A 187 19.30 -3.22 2.86
N LYS A 188 19.02 -2.75 4.08
CA LYS A 188 19.99 -1.96 4.88
C LYS A 188 21.21 -2.78 5.30
N LEU A 189 21.03 -4.04 5.70
CA LEU A 189 22.14 -4.95 6.07
C LEU A 189 23.11 -5.18 4.90
N ILE A 190 22.60 -5.20 3.66
CA ILE A 190 23.37 -5.49 2.45
C ILE A 190 23.92 -4.19 1.80
N LYS A 191 23.55 -3.01 2.33
CA LYS A 191 23.97 -1.68 1.86
C LYS A 191 23.71 -1.48 0.36
N MET A 192 22.53 -1.88 -0.09
CA MET A 192 22.12 -1.69 -1.49
C MET A 192 21.77 -0.22 -1.76
N ASN A 193 21.76 0.20 -3.03
CA ASN A 193 21.24 1.52 -3.42
C ASN A 193 19.75 1.62 -3.07
N HIS A 194 19.29 2.82 -2.71
CA HIS A 194 17.92 3.12 -2.23
C HIS A 194 16.76 2.56 -3.09
N ILE A 195 16.98 2.35 -4.40
CA ILE A 195 16.00 1.73 -5.32
C ILE A 195 15.75 0.24 -4.96
N HIS A 196 16.76 -0.45 -4.41
CA HIS A 196 16.65 -1.84 -3.98
C HIS A 196 15.97 -1.98 -2.60
N ASP A 197 16.06 -0.97 -1.73
CA ASP A 197 15.30 -0.92 -0.48
C ASP A 197 13.79 -1.02 -0.77
N MET A 198 13.29 -0.19 -1.68
CA MET A 198 11.90 -0.20 -2.13
C MET A 198 11.48 -1.56 -2.72
N LEU A 199 12.35 -2.17 -3.54
CA LEU A 199 12.13 -3.49 -4.15
C LEU A 199 12.01 -4.61 -3.09
N LEU A 200 12.86 -4.57 -2.05
CA LEU A 200 12.86 -5.59 -1.00
C LEU A 200 11.72 -5.37 -0.01
N VAL A 201 11.34 -4.12 0.29
CA VAL A 201 10.09 -3.80 1.00
C VAL A 201 8.88 -4.37 0.26
N ALA A 202 8.78 -4.14 -1.06
CA ALA A 202 7.68 -4.66 -1.86
C ALA A 202 7.67 -6.21 -1.89
N ALA A 203 8.83 -6.86 -2.04
CA ALA A 203 8.93 -8.32 -2.03
C ALA A 203 8.60 -8.95 -0.67
N GLY A 204 9.07 -8.36 0.42
CA GLY A 204 8.72 -8.77 1.78
C GLY A 204 7.22 -8.56 2.06
N SER A 205 6.65 -7.43 1.63
CA SER A 205 5.21 -7.13 1.71
C SER A 205 4.37 -8.16 0.94
N SER A 206 4.84 -8.58 -0.25
CA SER A 206 4.20 -9.61 -1.08
C SER A 206 4.11 -10.94 -0.31
N ALA A 207 5.24 -11.36 0.27
CA ALA A 207 5.32 -12.56 1.09
C ALA A 207 4.46 -12.49 2.36
N GLY A 208 4.40 -11.30 2.99
CA GLY A 208 3.57 -11.06 4.16
C GLY A 208 2.07 -11.24 3.90
N LEU A 209 1.55 -10.70 2.79
CA LEU A 209 0.15 -10.94 2.43
C LEU A 209 -0.11 -12.38 1.98
N ALA A 210 0.82 -12.97 1.21
CA ALA A 210 0.69 -14.36 0.75
C ALA A 210 0.58 -15.35 1.92
N VAL A 211 1.46 -15.23 2.92
CA VAL A 211 1.45 -16.06 4.14
C VAL A 211 0.22 -15.79 5.02
N ALA A 212 -0.32 -14.57 5.01
CA ALA A 212 -1.52 -14.22 5.78
C ALA A 212 -2.82 -14.82 5.24
N PHE A 213 -2.95 -14.94 3.91
CA PHE A 213 -4.15 -15.46 3.25
C PHE A 213 -3.98 -16.90 2.72
N ASP A 214 -2.80 -17.51 2.89
CA ASP A 214 -2.38 -18.71 2.15
C ASP A 214 -2.57 -18.57 0.62
N ALA A 215 -2.34 -17.36 0.10
CA ALA A 215 -2.74 -16.92 -1.25
C ALA A 215 -1.54 -16.29 -2.03
N PRO A 216 -0.68 -17.11 -2.66
CA PRO A 216 0.55 -16.67 -3.31
C PRO A 216 0.39 -15.59 -4.40
N LEU A 217 -0.55 -15.78 -5.35
CA LEU A 217 -0.75 -14.88 -6.48
C LEU A 217 -1.34 -13.55 -6.02
N SER A 218 -2.26 -13.60 -5.07
CA SER A 218 -2.91 -12.44 -4.46
C SER A 218 -1.92 -11.60 -3.66
N GLY A 219 -1.03 -12.24 -2.90
CA GLY A 219 0.05 -11.57 -2.18
C GLY A 219 1.01 -10.83 -3.11
N LEU A 220 1.41 -11.48 -4.21
CA LEU A 220 2.22 -10.87 -5.26
C LEU A 220 1.52 -9.67 -5.92
N ILE A 221 0.25 -9.83 -6.31
CA ILE A 221 -0.46 -8.83 -7.11
C ILE A 221 -0.86 -7.61 -6.28
N PHE A 222 -1.31 -7.77 -5.04
CA PHE A 222 -1.61 -6.63 -4.15
C PHE A 222 -0.39 -5.73 -3.90
N ALA A 223 0.79 -6.33 -3.73
CA ALA A 223 2.01 -5.55 -3.51
C ALA A 223 2.43 -4.73 -4.75
N LEU A 224 2.13 -5.23 -5.96
CA LEU A 224 2.37 -4.53 -7.21
C LEU A 224 1.28 -3.48 -7.52
N GLU A 225 0.03 -3.79 -7.19
CA GLU A 225 -1.18 -3.02 -7.54
C GLU A 225 -1.48 -1.88 -6.54
N GLU A 226 -1.18 -2.04 -5.25
CA GLU A 226 -1.47 -1.03 -4.21
C GLU A 226 -0.21 -0.54 -3.48
N VAL A 227 0.64 -1.45 -2.97
CA VAL A 227 1.78 -1.05 -2.12
C VAL A 227 2.84 -0.27 -2.92
N TYR A 228 3.24 -0.76 -4.09
CA TYR A 228 4.31 -0.14 -4.89
C TYR A 228 3.85 0.57 -6.18
N ARG A 229 2.69 0.19 -6.74
CA ARG A 229 2.05 0.79 -7.94
C ARG A 229 2.92 0.97 -9.20
N LYS A 230 4.00 0.20 -9.36
CA LYS A 230 4.88 0.23 -10.54
C LYS A 230 5.30 -1.18 -10.96
N PHE A 231 4.93 -1.60 -12.16
CA PHE A 231 5.27 -2.93 -12.68
C PHE A 231 6.72 -2.96 -13.22
N SER A 232 7.64 -3.50 -12.42
CA SER A 232 9.04 -3.75 -12.82
C SER A 232 9.35 -5.25 -12.77
N THR A 233 9.96 -5.78 -13.83
CA THR A 233 10.36 -7.20 -13.93
C THR A 233 11.27 -7.64 -12.79
N GLN A 234 12.10 -6.75 -12.26
CA GLN A 234 12.99 -7.05 -11.12
C GLN A 234 12.20 -7.27 -9.83
N ILE A 235 11.15 -6.49 -9.61
CA ILE A 235 10.30 -6.57 -8.42
C ILE A 235 9.42 -7.80 -8.51
N ILE A 236 8.75 -8.01 -9.64
CA ILE A 236 7.95 -9.22 -9.90
C ILE A 236 8.77 -10.49 -9.63
N LEU A 237 10.01 -10.55 -10.14
CA LEU A 237 10.91 -11.69 -9.92
C LEU A 237 11.23 -11.91 -8.43
N VAL A 238 11.68 -10.87 -7.72
CA VAL A 238 12.11 -11.01 -6.31
C VAL A 238 10.90 -11.23 -5.39
N SER A 239 9.75 -10.61 -5.65
CA SER A 239 8.48 -10.91 -4.99
C SER A 239 8.04 -12.35 -5.20
N VAL A 240 8.07 -12.88 -6.44
CA VAL A 240 7.74 -14.29 -6.74
C VAL A 240 8.64 -15.25 -5.95
N ILE A 241 9.95 -15.00 -5.92
CA ILE A 241 10.91 -15.81 -5.15
C ILE A 241 10.60 -15.73 -3.65
N CYS A 242 10.42 -14.51 -3.12
CA CYS A 242 10.16 -14.27 -1.69
C CYS A 242 8.86 -14.95 -1.24
N VAL A 243 7.77 -14.77 -1.99
CA VAL A 243 6.45 -15.41 -1.77
C VAL A 243 6.54 -16.93 -1.82
N SER A 244 7.22 -17.47 -2.85
CA SER A 244 7.33 -18.92 -3.03
C SER A 244 8.07 -19.58 -1.87
N VAL A 245 9.18 -18.99 -1.44
CA VAL A 245 9.95 -19.51 -0.29
C VAL A 245 9.21 -19.29 1.02
N SER A 246 8.58 -18.13 1.24
CA SER A 246 7.84 -17.88 2.50
C SER A 246 6.68 -18.85 2.68
N GLN A 247 5.99 -19.20 1.59
CA GLN A 247 4.90 -20.18 1.60
C GLN A 247 5.40 -21.61 1.80
N ILE A 248 6.48 -22.03 1.13
CA ILE A 248 7.11 -23.34 1.37
C ILE A 248 7.54 -23.48 2.84
N ILE A 249 8.19 -22.47 3.41
CA ILE A 249 8.60 -22.47 4.82
C ILE A 249 7.38 -22.48 5.77
N THR A 250 6.32 -21.73 5.45
CA THR A 250 5.09 -21.72 6.26
C THR A 250 4.41 -23.09 6.24
N HIS A 251 4.25 -23.71 5.07
CA HIS A 251 3.60 -25.02 4.93
C HIS A 251 4.40 -26.16 5.59
N LEU A 252 5.75 -26.09 5.56
CA LEU A 252 6.61 -27.06 6.20
C LEU A 252 6.59 -27.00 7.74
N ILE A 253 6.30 -25.85 8.33
CA ILE A 253 6.34 -25.64 9.80
C ILE A 253 4.93 -25.61 10.42
N PHE A 254 3.95 -25.01 9.75
CA PHE A 254 2.62 -24.69 10.29
C PHE A 254 1.45 -25.32 9.52
N HIS A 255 1.72 -26.03 8.42
CA HIS A 255 0.76 -26.57 7.45
C HIS A 255 -0.06 -25.50 6.67
N PRO A 256 -0.70 -25.87 5.53
CA PRO A 256 -1.59 -24.97 4.79
C PRO A 256 -2.86 -24.60 5.57
N ARG A 257 -3.41 -23.41 5.31
CA ARG A 257 -4.56 -22.82 6.04
C ARG A 257 -5.65 -22.28 5.11
N ILE A 258 -5.93 -23.07 4.08
CA ILE A 258 -6.95 -22.82 3.04
C ILE A 258 -8.36 -22.72 3.64
N MET A 259 -9.13 -21.70 3.25
CA MET A 259 -10.56 -21.64 3.58
C MET A 259 -11.37 -22.57 2.65
N LEU A 260 -11.42 -23.85 3.01
CA LEU A 260 -12.28 -24.83 2.32
C LEU A 260 -13.76 -24.44 2.46
N ILE A 261 -14.45 -24.39 1.32
CA ILE A 261 -15.87 -24.05 1.12
C ILE A 261 -16.46 -25.11 0.18
N ASN A 262 -17.77 -25.34 0.26
CA ASN A 262 -18.46 -26.27 -0.64
C ASN A 262 -18.34 -25.84 -2.12
N ASP A 263 -18.18 -26.80 -3.03
CA ASP A 263 -17.93 -26.53 -4.44
C ASP A 263 -18.96 -25.58 -5.08
N ILE A 264 -18.44 -24.61 -5.84
CA ILE A 264 -19.25 -23.70 -6.64
C ILE A 264 -19.71 -24.45 -7.88
N ALA A 265 -21.02 -24.38 -8.18
CA ALA A 265 -21.57 -24.97 -9.39
C ALA A 265 -20.81 -24.47 -10.64
N ASN A 266 -20.39 -25.41 -11.50
CA ASN A 266 -19.56 -25.12 -12.69
C ASN A 266 -20.21 -24.06 -13.60
N GLU A 267 -19.78 -22.81 -13.45
CA GLU A 267 -20.44 -21.68 -14.07
C GLU A 267 -20.25 -21.64 -15.59
N LYS A 268 -21.38 -21.57 -16.30
CA LYS A 268 -21.44 -21.48 -17.77
C LYS A 268 -21.96 -20.11 -18.16
N PHE A 269 -21.41 -19.54 -19.23
CA PHE A 269 -21.83 -18.23 -19.72
C PHE A 269 -23.35 -18.17 -19.96
N ASN A 270 -23.98 -17.16 -19.35
CA ASN A 270 -25.39 -16.85 -19.50
C ASN A 270 -25.56 -15.33 -19.39
N ILE A 271 -26.32 -14.74 -20.30
CA ILE A 271 -26.59 -13.29 -20.34
C ILE A 271 -27.27 -12.79 -19.06
N ILE A 272 -28.13 -13.59 -18.44
CA ILE A 272 -28.78 -13.24 -17.16
C ILE A 272 -27.71 -13.14 -16.07
N THR A 273 -26.81 -14.13 -15.98
CA THR A 273 -25.70 -14.14 -15.01
C THR A 273 -24.72 -12.99 -15.23
N PHE A 274 -24.51 -12.56 -16.48
CA PHE A 274 -23.74 -11.35 -16.79
C PHE A 274 -24.44 -10.07 -16.28
N LEU A 275 -25.75 -9.91 -16.50
CA LEU A 275 -26.52 -8.78 -15.96
C LEU A 275 -26.54 -8.78 -14.42
N VAL A 276 -26.63 -9.96 -13.79
CA VAL A 276 -26.50 -10.11 -12.33
C VAL A 276 -25.10 -9.72 -11.86
N ALA A 277 -24.03 -10.04 -12.61
CA ALA A 277 -22.67 -9.59 -12.29
C ALA A 277 -22.54 -8.05 -12.35
N ILE A 278 -23.17 -7.37 -13.30
CA ILE A 278 -23.23 -5.90 -13.35
C ILE A 278 -23.93 -5.35 -12.10
N PHE A 279 -25.09 -5.91 -11.73
CA PHE A 279 -25.82 -5.50 -10.52
C PHE A 279 -25.01 -5.71 -9.24
N CYS A 280 -24.38 -6.88 -9.08
CA CYS A 280 -23.47 -7.20 -7.98
C CYS A 280 -22.25 -6.25 -7.96
N GLY A 281 -21.79 -5.81 -9.13
CA GLY A 281 -20.74 -4.82 -9.29
C GLY A 281 -21.13 -3.46 -8.72
N LEU A 282 -22.23 -2.91 -9.22
CA LEU A 282 -22.78 -1.64 -8.77
C LEU A 282 -23.12 -1.65 -7.27
N SER A 283 -23.77 -2.72 -6.78
CA SER A 283 -24.23 -2.81 -5.38
C SER A 283 -23.09 -2.96 -4.39
N GLY A 284 -22.02 -3.72 -4.72
CA GLY A 284 -20.85 -3.85 -3.87
C GLY A 284 -19.95 -2.62 -3.94
N GLY A 285 -19.67 -2.09 -5.13
CA GLY A 285 -18.85 -0.89 -5.32
C GLY A 285 -19.42 0.34 -4.60
N PHE A 286 -20.73 0.57 -4.70
CA PHE A 286 -21.44 1.62 -3.95
C PHE A 286 -21.29 1.44 -2.43
N MET A 287 -21.46 0.22 -1.93
CA MET A 287 -21.34 -0.08 -0.49
C MET A 287 -19.89 0.05 0.01
N GLY A 288 -18.90 -0.27 -0.83
CA GLY A 288 -17.48 -0.06 -0.54
C GLY A 288 -17.09 1.41 -0.46
N ALA A 289 -17.57 2.22 -1.40
CA ALA A 289 -17.38 3.67 -1.37
C ALA A 289 -18.09 4.31 -0.15
N LEU A 290 -19.27 3.82 0.23
CA LEU A 290 -19.96 4.23 1.47
C LEU A 290 -19.17 3.82 2.74
N PHE A 291 -18.53 2.65 2.75
CA PHE A 291 -17.63 2.23 3.83
C PHE A 291 -16.42 3.17 3.97
N ASN A 292 -15.77 3.58 2.87
CA ASN A 292 -14.69 4.58 2.89
C ASN A 292 -15.14 5.92 3.50
N LEU A 293 -16.36 6.37 3.17
CA LEU A 293 -16.95 7.57 3.76
C LEU A 293 -17.21 7.40 5.27
N GLY A 294 -17.64 6.20 5.69
CA GLY A 294 -17.76 5.82 7.10
C GLY A 294 -16.43 5.89 7.84
N ILE A 295 -15.37 5.29 7.29
CA ILE A 295 -14.03 5.27 7.89
C ILE A 295 -13.46 6.68 8.06
N ARG A 296 -13.60 7.55 7.04
CA ARG A 296 -13.17 8.96 7.13
C ARG A 296 -13.94 9.71 8.22
N ARG A 297 -15.26 9.54 8.32
CA ARG A 297 -16.07 10.18 9.38
C ARG A 297 -15.71 9.65 10.78
N ALA A 298 -15.47 8.35 10.93
CA ALA A 298 -15.04 7.76 12.19
C ALA A 298 -13.69 8.34 12.68
N ARG A 299 -12.67 8.40 11.81
CA ARG A 299 -11.37 9.03 12.13
C ARG A 299 -11.54 10.51 12.51
N ASN A 300 -12.43 11.25 11.87
CA ASN A 300 -12.69 12.65 12.21
C ASN A 300 -13.42 12.81 13.55
N LEU A 301 -14.34 11.93 13.92
CA LEU A 301 -14.97 11.93 15.26
C LEU A 301 -13.93 11.82 16.37
N TYR A 302 -12.93 10.93 16.24
CA TYR A 302 -11.79 10.87 17.17
C TYR A 302 -10.90 12.13 17.13
N LYS A 303 -10.76 12.83 16.00
CA LYS A 303 -10.05 14.14 15.95
C LYS A 303 -10.78 15.23 16.74
N TYR A 304 -12.12 15.20 16.82
CA TYR A 304 -12.89 16.19 17.59
C TYR A 304 -12.93 15.91 19.11
N ALA A 305 -12.60 14.70 19.55
CA ALA A 305 -12.55 14.31 20.96
C ALA A 305 -11.32 14.86 21.71
N LYS A 306 -11.02 16.17 21.59
CA LYS A 306 -9.83 16.83 22.16
C LYS A 306 -9.64 16.66 23.67
N PHE A 307 -10.69 16.32 24.40
CA PHE A 307 -10.65 16.04 25.85
C PHE A 307 -10.01 14.69 26.20
N LEU A 308 -9.81 13.81 25.21
CA LEU A 308 -9.35 12.43 25.40
C LEU A 308 -7.95 12.27 24.78
N PRO A 309 -6.89 12.04 25.57
CA PRO A 309 -5.57 11.69 25.04
C PRO A 309 -5.60 10.42 24.18
N MET A 310 -4.78 10.38 23.11
CA MET A 310 -4.83 9.30 22.10
C MET A 310 -4.67 7.88 22.69
N LYS A 311 -3.89 7.71 23.76
CA LYS A 311 -3.75 6.44 24.50
C LYS A 311 -5.06 5.84 25.03
N PHE A 312 -6.13 6.63 25.17
CA PHE A 312 -7.44 6.14 25.59
C PHE A 312 -8.39 5.86 24.41
N TYR A 313 -8.03 6.19 23.17
CA TYR A 313 -8.89 5.97 21.99
C TYR A 313 -9.23 4.49 21.79
N VAL A 314 -8.30 3.59 22.11
CA VAL A 314 -8.46 2.13 21.94
C VAL A 314 -9.42 1.54 22.99
N ILE A 315 -9.61 2.18 24.14
CA ILE A 315 -10.52 1.68 25.17
C ILE A 315 -11.98 1.66 24.68
N ILE A 316 -12.36 2.57 23.78
CA ILE A 316 -13.72 2.65 23.21
C ILE A 316 -14.07 1.38 22.39
N PRO A 317 -13.29 0.96 21.38
CA PRO A 317 -13.53 -0.30 20.69
C PRO A 317 -13.29 -1.54 21.56
N GLU A 318 -12.46 -1.50 22.61
CA GLU A 318 -12.29 -2.64 23.54
C GLU A 318 -13.54 -2.88 24.38
N VAL A 319 -14.11 -1.83 24.99
CA VAL A 319 -15.40 -1.91 25.69
C VAL A 319 -16.51 -2.40 24.75
N LEU A 320 -16.47 -2.04 23.47
CA LEU A 320 -17.37 -2.60 22.45
C LEU A 320 -17.07 -4.09 22.17
N ALA A 321 -15.80 -4.49 22.08
CA ALA A 321 -15.37 -5.87 21.84
C ALA A 321 -15.89 -6.82 22.93
N VAL A 322 -15.81 -6.44 24.21
CA VAL A 322 -16.40 -7.24 25.31
C VAL A 322 -17.86 -7.56 25.06
N VAL A 323 -18.65 -6.55 24.68
CA VAL A 323 -20.09 -6.71 24.38
C VAL A 323 -20.30 -7.58 23.15
N LEU A 324 -19.58 -7.34 22.06
CA LEU A 324 -19.76 -8.08 20.81
C LEU A 324 -19.28 -9.52 20.91
N CYS A 325 -18.08 -9.77 21.43
CA CYS A 325 -17.55 -11.12 21.62
C CYS A 325 -18.37 -11.92 22.64
N THR A 326 -18.95 -11.28 23.66
CA THR A 326 -19.87 -11.96 24.60
C THR A 326 -21.23 -12.26 23.97
N PHE A 327 -21.93 -11.29 23.38
CA PHE A 327 -23.33 -11.48 22.96
C PHE A 327 -23.52 -11.84 21.47
N PHE A 328 -22.64 -11.39 20.58
CA PHE A 328 -22.72 -11.55 19.12
C PHE A 328 -21.40 -12.08 18.53
N PRO A 329 -21.00 -13.34 18.82
CA PRO A 329 -19.66 -13.85 18.50
C PRO A 329 -19.32 -13.85 17.00
N ASP A 330 -20.31 -14.04 16.13
CA ASP A 330 -20.13 -13.96 14.67
C ASP A 330 -19.99 -12.51 14.17
N ALA A 331 -20.27 -11.51 15.01
CA ALA A 331 -20.01 -10.10 14.75
C ALA A 331 -18.71 -9.58 15.38
N GLY A 332 -18.16 -10.23 16.41
CA GLY A 332 -16.83 -9.92 16.96
C GLY A 332 -15.66 -10.36 16.07
N PHE A 333 -14.43 -10.08 16.50
CA PHE A 333 -13.17 -10.52 15.87
C PHE A 333 -12.97 -10.09 14.39
N GLY A 334 -11.87 -10.52 13.78
CA GLY A 334 -11.53 -10.23 12.37
C GLY A 334 -12.55 -10.69 11.33
N GLY A 335 -13.37 -11.72 11.63
CA GLY A 335 -14.55 -12.09 10.83
C GLY A 335 -14.40 -13.26 9.85
N ALA A 336 -13.26 -13.95 9.81
CA ALA A 336 -13.07 -15.13 8.96
C ALA A 336 -14.15 -16.22 9.19
N THR A 337 -14.56 -16.43 10.45
CA THR A 337 -15.59 -17.42 10.82
C THR A 337 -16.97 -17.06 10.25
N VAL A 338 -17.41 -15.81 10.33
CA VAL A 338 -18.70 -15.40 9.75
C VAL A 338 -18.65 -15.37 8.22
N LEU A 339 -17.52 -14.98 7.63
CA LEU A 339 -17.33 -15.03 6.18
C LEU A 339 -17.50 -16.46 5.63
N LYS A 340 -16.90 -17.46 6.29
CA LYS A 340 -17.07 -18.88 5.94
C LYS A 340 -18.54 -19.32 6.02
N LYS A 341 -19.23 -19.00 7.14
CA LYS A 341 -20.67 -19.30 7.32
C LYS A 341 -21.54 -18.69 6.22
N VAL A 342 -21.26 -17.44 5.83
CA VAL A 342 -21.99 -16.75 4.76
C VAL A 342 -21.76 -17.42 3.41
N LEU A 343 -20.52 -17.77 3.06
CA LEU A 343 -20.17 -18.41 1.79
C LEU A 343 -20.72 -19.85 1.69
N ASN A 344 -20.72 -20.60 2.79
CA ASN A 344 -21.36 -21.91 2.91
C ASN A 344 -22.91 -21.86 2.92
N ASN A 345 -23.53 -20.67 2.85
CA ASN A 345 -24.99 -20.47 2.88
C ASN A 345 -25.67 -20.85 4.22
N GLU A 346 -24.90 -20.97 5.31
CA GLU A 346 -25.36 -21.46 6.62
C GLU A 346 -26.28 -20.47 7.36
N LEU A 347 -26.21 -19.18 7.02
CA LEU A 347 -26.94 -18.10 7.72
C LEU A 347 -28.27 -17.72 7.07
N LYS A 348 -29.22 -17.30 7.92
CA LYS A 348 -30.51 -16.72 7.55
C LYS A 348 -30.38 -15.23 7.25
N VAL A 349 -31.33 -14.66 6.49
CA VAL A 349 -31.30 -13.25 6.07
C VAL A 349 -31.16 -12.27 7.25
N TRP A 350 -31.86 -12.53 8.37
CA TRP A 350 -31.76 -11.66 9.55
C TRP A 350 -30.40 -11.79 10.26
N GLU A 351 -29.82 -12.99 10.33
CA GLU A 351 -28.51 -13.25 10.93
C GLU A 351 -27.42 -12.50 10.15
N ILE A 352 -27.48 -12.57 8.81
CA ILE A 352 -26.61 -11.82 7.90
C ILE A 352 -26.80 -10.30 8.08
N ALA A 353 -28.05 -9.81 8.15
CA ALA A 353 -28.34 -8.38 8.29
C ALA A 353 -27.87 -7.81 9.63
N THR A 354 -28.10 -8.52 10.73
CA THR A 354 -27.64 -8.13 12.07
C THR A 354 -26.11 -8.17 12.14
N CYS A 355 -25.46 -9.22 11.64
CA CYS A 355 -24.00 -9.28 11.60
C CYS A 355 -23.40 -8.17 10.71
N PHE A 356 -23.99 -7.88 9.55
CA PHE A 356 -23.59 -6.79 8.68
C PHE A 356 -23.62 -5.43 9.40
N ALA A 357 -24.77 -5.09 10.01
CA ALA A 357 -24.94 -3.79 10.68
C ALA A 357 -23.99 -3.62 11.87
N ILE A 358 -23.85 -4.65 12.71
CA ILE A 358 -22.95 -4.62 13.87
C ILE A 358 -21.49 -4.52 13.41
N ARG A 359 -21.06 -5.36 12.45
CA ARG A 359 -19.66 -5.38 11.98
C ARG A 359 -19.27 -4.10 11.26
N PHE A 360 -20.15 -3.55 10.43
CA PHE A 360 -19.92 -2.27 9.76
C PHE A 360 -19.58 -1.20 10.80
N ILE A 361 -20.42 -1.05 11.83
CA ILE A 361 -20.22 -0.06 12.91
C ILE A 361 -18.98 -0.38 13.76
N SER A 362 -18.76 -1.64 14.16
CA SER A 362 -17.62 -2.01 15.01
C SER A 362 -16.28 -1.76 14.32
N ILE A 363 -16.18 -2.07 13.02
CA ILE A 363 -14.98 -1.84 12.21
C ILE A 363 -14.71 -0.34 12.03
N LEU A 364 -15.74 0.50 11.85
CA LEU A 364 -15.58 1.96 11.87
C LEU A 364 -14.99 2.47 13.20
N ILE A 365 -15.48 1.97 14.34
CA ILE A 365 -15.03 2.40 15.67
C ILE A 365 -13.61 1.90 15.96
N CYS A 366 -13.31 0.64 15.63
CA CYS A 366 -11.97 0.05 15.78
C CYS A 366 -10.94 0.82 14.95
N PHE A 367 -11.18 1.00 13.65
CA PHE A 367 -10.23 1.66 12.76
C PHE A 367 -10.12 3.17 12.99
N GLY A 368 -11.20 3.81 13.45
CA GLY A 368 -11.19 5.21 13.89
C GLY A 368 -10.23 5.47 15.06
N SER A 369 -10.12 4.52 16.00
CA SER A 369 -9.24 4.63 17.18
C SER A 369 -7.74 4.60 16.86
N LYS A 370 -7.37 4.17 15.64
CA LYS A 370 -6.00 3.84 15.20
C LYS A 370 -5.38 2.59 15.84
N ALA A 371 -6.15 1.75 16.56
CA ALA A 371 -5.71 0.45 17.08
C ALA A 371 -4.91 -0.36 16.05
N SER A 372 -3.84 -1.03 16.48
CA SER A 372 -2.95 -1.78 15.57
C SER A 372 -3.63 -3.06 15.09
N GLY A 373 -3.76 -3.24 13.78
CA GLY A 373 -4.45 -4.38 13.20
C GLY A 373 -5.01 -4.10 11.81
N GLY A 374 -5.07 -5.15 10.98
CA GLY A 374 -5.48 -5.07 9.59
C GLY A 374 -6.98 -4.84 9.43
N ILE A 375 -7.38 -4.30 8.28
CA ILE A 375 -8.80 -4.17 7.91
C ILE A 375 -9.21 -5.18 6.81
N PHE A 376 -8.32 -6.07 6.36
CA PHE A 376 -8.46 -6.87 5.13
C PHE A 376 -9.51 -8.00 5.24
N ILE A 377 -9.39 -8.93 6.20
CA ILE A 377 -10.48 -9.89 6.48
C ILE A 377 -11.74 -9.17 7.02
N PRO A 378 -11.65 -8.14 7.89
CA PRO A 378 -12.80 -7.33 8.28
C PRO A 378 -13.61 -6.79 7.10
N MET A 379 -12.98 -6.17 6.11
CA MET A 379 -13.67 -5.63 4.93
C MET A 379 -14.19 -6.73 3.99
N LEU A 380 -13.45 -7.82 3.79
CA LEU A 380 -13.96 -8.98 3.05
C LEU A 380 -15.19 -9.59 3.74
N SER A 381 -15.23 -9.61 5.08
CA SER A 381 -16.40 -10.08 5.83
C SER A 381 -17.62 -9.16 5.64
N ILE A 382 -17.45 -7.84 5.54
CA ILE A 382 -18.54 -6.90 5.19
C ILE A 382 -19.01 -7.14 3.75
N GLY A 383 -18.09 -7.23 2.79
CA GLY A 383 -18.41 -7.49 1.38
C GLY A 383 -19.13 -8.83 1.17
N GLY A 384 -18.68 -9.87 1.87
CA GLY A 384 -19.34 -11.18 1.91
C GLY A 384 -20.73 -11.13 2.56
N LEU A 385 -20.89 -10.47 3.72
CA LEU A 385 -22.19 -10.30 4.37
C LEU A 385 -23.18 -9.51 3.48
N TRP A 386 -22.73 -8.44 2.84
CA TRP A 386 -23.53 -7.69 1.86
C TRP A 386 -23.89 -8.54 0.65
N GLY A 387 -22.92 -9.32 0.14
CA GLY A 387 -23.14 -10.32 -0.90
C GLY A 387 -24.16 -11.39 -0.50
N GLY A 388 -24.16 -11.82 0.76
CA GLY A 388 -25.16 -12.73 1.31
C GLY A 388 -26.56 -12.14 1.28
N LEU A 389 -26.74 -10.87 1.64
CA LEU A 389 -28.04 -10.17 1.52
C LEU A 389 -28.48 -10.06 0.06
N VAL A 390 -27.61 -9.57 -0.82
CA VAL A 390 -27.87 -9.43 -2.26
C VAL A 390 -28.25 -10.80 -2.86
N ALA A 391 -27.49 -11.86 -2.56
CA ALA A 391 -27.73 -13.19 -3.07
C ALA A 391 -29.06 -13.79 -2.55
N LYS A 392 -29.40 -13.65 -1.25
CA LYS A 392 -30.70 -14.11 -0.73
C LYS A 392 -31.87 -13.33 -1.35
N LEU A 393 -31.72 -12.02 -1.58
CA LEU A 393 -32.74 -11.20 -2.24
C LEU A 393 -32.93 -11.59 -3.72
N MET A 394 -31.85 -11.84 -4.45
CA MET A 394 -31.91 -12.31 -5.84
C MET A 394 -32.56 -13.69 -5.95
N VAL A 395 -32.27 -14.62 -5.02
CA VAL A 395 -32.93 -15.93 -4.97
C VAL A 395 -34.42 -15.79 -4.62
N LEU A 396 -34.80 -14.89 -3.71
CA LEU A 396 -36.20 -14.58 -3.41
C LEU A 396 -36.93 -13.96 -4.63
N ALA A 397 -36.21 -13.21 -5.47
CA ALA A 397 -36.70 -12.69 -6.75
C ALA A 397 -36.73 -13.75 -7.90
N GLY A 398 -36.47 -15.03 -7.59
CA GLY A 398 -36.56 -16.14 -8.55
C GLY A 398 -35.26 -16.50 -9.27
N TYR A 399 -34.11 -15.93 -8.87
CA TYR A 399 -32.82 -16.36 -9.41
C TYR A 399 -32.37 -17.71 -8.82
N ASP A 400 -31.56 -18.43 -9.59
CA ASP A 400 -31.08 -19.79 -9.29
C ASP A 400 -30.28 -19.85 -7.98
N SER A 401 -30.80 -20.63 -7.01
CA SER A 401 -30.24 -20.76 -5.67
C SER A 401 -28.90 -21.48 -5.62
N THR A 402 -28.55 -22.28 -6.64
CA THR A 402 -27.23 -22.94 -6.73
C THR A 402 -26.10 -21.92 -6.91
N ARG A 403 -26.42 -20.71 -7.38
CA ARG A 403 -25.47 -19.63 -7.67
C ARG A 403 -25.28 -18.67 -6.50
N TYR A 404 -25.87 -18.96 -5.34
CA TYR A 404 -25.79 -18.12 -4.15
C TYR A 404 -24.33 -17.75 -3.80
N THR A 405 -23.44 -18.73 -3.63
CA THR A 405 -22.05 -18.49 -3.22
C THR A 405 -21.26 -17.72 -4.28
N TYR A 406 -21.53 -17.96 -5.57
CA TYR A 406 -20.95 -17.20 -6.67
C TYR A 406 -21.37 -15.72 -6.67
N MET A 407 -22.65 -15.42 -6.38
CA MET A 407 -23.11 -14.03 -6.15
C MET A 407 -22.44 -13.39 -4.94
N VAL A 408 -22.24 -14.13 -3.83
CA VAL A 408 -21.49 -13.62 -2.67
C VAL A 408 -20.07 -13.24 -3.06
N LEU A 409 -19.35 -14.08 -3.81
CA LEU A 409 -18.01 -13.76 -4.30
C LEU A 409 -17.99 -12.53 -5.23
N MET A 410 -18.92 -12.44 -6.18
CA MET A 410 -19.03 -11.27 -7.07
C MET A 410 -19.21 -9.96 -6.29
N VAL A 411 -20.08 -9.94 -5.28
CA VAL A 411 -20.29 -8.74 -4.43
C VAL A 411 -19.11 -8.50 -3.48
N MET A 412 -18.43 -9.54 -3.01
CA MET A 412 -17.24 -9.39 -2.16
C MET A 412 -16.06 -8.80 -2.92
N SER A 413 -15.78 -9.28 -4.13
CA SER A 413 -14.79 -8.70 -5.05
C SER A 413 -15.13 -7.24 -5.41
N SER A 414 -16.39 -6.96 -5.72
CA SER A 414 -16.81 -5.62 -6.12
C SER A 414 -16.80 -4.63 -4.95
N PHE A 415 -17.18 -5.07 -3.74
CA PHE A 415 -17.02 -4.29 -2.50
C PHE A 415 -15.54 -4.01 -2.19
N PHE A 416 -14.66 -5.01 -2.27
CA PHE A 416 -13.22 -4.82 -2.07
C PHE A 416 -12.66 -3.79 -3.06
N THR A 417 -13.07 -3.85 -4.33
CA THR A 417 -12.69 -2.86 -5.35
C THR A 417 -13.17 -1.46 -4.99
N GLY A 418 -14.42 -1.30 -4.53
CA GLY A 418 -14.96 0.00 -4.12
C GLY A 418 -14.24 0.64 -2.92
N VAL A 419 -13.55 -0.15 -2.10
CA VAL A 419 -12.75 0.31 -0.95
C VAL A 419 -11.29 0.60 -1.32
N VAL A 420 -10.60 -0.35 -1.96
CA VAL A 420 -9.15 -0.29 -2.20
C VAL A 420 -8.78 0.28 -3.57
N ARG A 421 -9.63 0.11 -4.58
CA ARG A 421 -9.31 0.35 -6.00
C ARG A 421 -8.18 -0.55 -6.56
N ALA A 422 -7.97 -1.73 -5.97
CA ALA A 422 -7.07 -2.79 -6.45
C ALA A 422 -7.86 -3.93 -7.14
N PRO A 423 -8.31 -3.76 -8.40
CA PRO A 423 -9.23 -4.68 -9.07
C PRO A 423 -8.65 -6.08 -9.37
N LEU A 424 -7.37 -6.21 -9.72
CA LEU A 424 -6.77 -7.52 -10.02
C LEU A 424 -6.73 -8.38 -8.76
N THR A 425 -6.30 -7.79 -7.65
CA THR A 425 -6.37 -8.41 -6.31
C THR A 425 -7.81 -8.79 -5.95
N ALA A 426 -8.78 -7.90 -6.23
CA ALA A 426 -10.18 -8.11 -5.90
C ALA A 426 -10.81 -9.34 -6.59
N VAL A 427 -10.39 -9.64 -7.81
CA VAL A 427 -10.85 -10.82 -8.57
C VAL A 427 -10.11 -12.08 -8.12
N ILE A 428 -8.79 -12.00 -7.93
CA ILE A 428 -7.94 -13.18 -7.71
C ILE A 428 -8.03 -13.71 -6.28
N LEU A 429 -8.02 -12.84 -5.26
CA LEU A 429 -7.98 -13.26 -3.86
C LEU A 429 -9.20 -14.11 -3.44
N PRO A 430 -10.45 -13.76 -3.79
CA PRO A 430 -11.61 -14.59 -3.44
C PRO A 430 -11.62 -15.96 -4.13
N VAL A 431 -10.95 -16.10 -5.28
CA VAL A 431 -10.79 -17.38 -5.98
C VAL A 431 -9.68 -18.23 -5.34
N GLU A 432 -8.51 -17.62 -5.09
CA GLU A 432 -7.34 -18.31 -4.54
C GLU A 432 -7.56 -18.76 -3.10
N PHE A 433 -8.12 -17.89 -2.24
CA PHE A 433 -8.42 -18.19 -0.83
C PHE A 433 -9.44 -19.33 -0.64
N THR A 434 -10.28 -19.57 -1.65
CA THR A 434 -11.34 -20.59 -1.64
C THR A 434 -11.03 -21.80 -2.52
N MET A 435 -9.94 -21.75 -3.30
CA MET A 435 -9.51 -22.75 -4.29
C MET A 435 -10.52 -23.04 -5.42
N GLN A 436 -11.50 -22.15 -5.66
CA GLN A 436 -12.59 -22.36 -6.61
C GLN A 436 -12.33 -21.66 -7.97
N PHE A 437 -11.44 -22.23 -8.78
CA PHE A 437 -10.88 -21.62 -10.01
C PHE A 437 -11.86 -21.40 -11.20
N CYS A 438 -13.17 -21.48 -11.00
CA CYS A 438 -14.19 -21.37 -12.04
C CYS A 438 -14.96 -20.04 -11.99
N GLY A 439 -15.53 -19.60 -13.12
CA GLY A 439 -16.45 -18.47 -13.16
C GLY A 439 -15.83 -17.06 -13.18
N TRP A 440 -14.53 -16.90 -13.45
CA TRP A 440 -13.80 -15.61 -13.49
C TRP A 440 -14.52 -14.42 -14.16
N LEU A 441 -15.36 -14.67 -15.18
CA LEU A 441 -16.12 -13.64 -15.91
C LEU A 441 -17.10 -12.84 -15.01
N GLY A 442 -17.70 -13.46 -13.99
CA GLY A 442 -18.61 -12.78 -13.07
C GLY A 442 -17.88 -11.77 -12.19
N PRO A 443 -16.91 -12.21 -11.36
CA PRO A 443 -16.12 -11.31 -10.53
C PRO A 443 -15.39 -10.23 -11.32
N THR A 444 -14.79 -10.53 -12.48
CA THR A 444 -14.18 -9.49 -13.34
C THR A 444 -15.19 -8.43 -13.81
N THR A 445 -16.39 -8.85 -14.26
CA THR A 445 -17.46 -7.92 -14.65
C THR A 445 -17.91 -7.07 -13.46
N ALA A 446 -18.15 -7.70 -12.31
CA ALA A 446 -18.59 -7.02 -11.10
C ALA A 446 -17.55 -6.00 -10.60
N VAL A 447 -16.26 -6.36 -10.64
CA VAL A 447 -15.13 -5.50 -10.28
C VAL A 447 -15.01 -4.27 -11.21
N ALA A 448 -15.16 -4.46 -12.53
CA ALA A 448 -15.13 -3.34 -13.47
C ALA A 448 -16.24 -2.31 -13.19
N TRP A 449 -17.47 -2.77 -12.94
CA TRP A 449 -18.59 -1.88 -12.60
C TRP A 449 -18.48 -1.27 -11.20
N ALA A 450 -17.88 -1.97 -10.23
CA ALA A 450 -17.54 -1.39 -8.93
C ALA A 450 -16.51 -0.26 -9.01
N TYR A 451 -15.49 -0.40 -9.87
CA TYR A 451 -14.53 0.65 -10.09
C TYR A 451 -15.22 1.90 -10.66
N ILE A 452 -16.06 1.73 -11.69
CA ILE A 452 -16.81 2.83 -12.33
C ILE A 452 -17.70 3.57 -11.32
N ILE A 453 -18.52 2.86 -10.52
CA ILE A 453 -19.45 3.54 -9.59
C ILE A 453 -18.71 4.27 -8.46
N ALA A 454 -17.60 3.72 -7.95
CA ALA A 454 -16.79 4.39 -6.94
C ALA A 454 -16.08 5.65 -7.50
N GLU A 455 -15.70 5.64 -8.78
CA GLU A 455 -15.17 6.81 -9.48
C GLU A 455 -16.22 7.90 -9.68
N VAL A 456 -17.44 7.52 -10.09
CA VAL A 456 -18.59 8.43 -10.20
C VAL A 456 -18.95 9.06 -8.85
N MET A 457 -18.80 8.31 -7.75
CA MET A 457 -18.97 8.82 -6.38
C MET A 457 -17.85 9.76 -5.91
N ARG A 458 -16.75 9.89 -6.67
CA ARG A 458 -15.55 10.68 -6.34
C ARG A 458 -14.99 10.38 -4.95
N ILE A 459 -14.96 9.10 -4.59
CA ILE A 459 -14.42 8.63 -3.32
C ILE A 459 -13.04 8.00 -3.53
N GLU A 460 -12.04 8.62 -2.91
CA GLU A 460 -10.64 8.19 -2.92
C GLU A 460 -10.48 6.76 -2.34
N PRO A 461 -9.51 5.96 -2.87
CA PRO A 461 -9.06 4.69 -2.27
C PRO A 461 -8.68 4.81 -0.80
N LEU A 462 -8.88 3.73 -0.05
CA LEU A 462 -8.70 3.73 1.40
C LEU A 462 -7.24 3.87 1.83
N TYR A 463 -6.33 2.99 1.35
CA TYR A 463 -4.96 3.00 1.86
C TYR A 463 -4.16 4.21 1.37
N GLU A 464 -4.30 4.57 0.10
CA GLU A 464 -3.68 5.77 -0.46
C GLU A 464 -4.05 7.04 0.32
N LYS A 465 -5.35 7.29 0.62
CA LYS A 465 -5.73 8.48 1.41
C LYS A 465 -5.27 8.43 2.87
N LEU A 466 -4.92 7.25 3.38
CA LEU A 466 -4.29 7.08 4.69
C LEU A 466 -2.76 7.24 4.63
N MET A 467 -2.15 6.99 3.47
CA MET A 467 -0.73 7.14 3.19
C MET A 467 -0.40 8.62 2.92
N GLU A 468 -1.21 9.30 2.10
CA GLU A 468 -1.18 10.77 1.94
C GLU A 468 -1.23 11.47 3.31
N ALA A 469 -2.22 11.14 4.14
CA ALA A 469 -2.36 11.70 5.49
C ALA A 469 -1.30 11.24 6.53
N LEU A 470 -0.29 10.46 6.12
CA LEU A 470 0.95 10.20 6.87
C LEU A 470 2.11 11.04 6.32
N VAL A 471 2.16 11.26 5.01
CA VAL A 471 3.15 12.12 4.35
C VAL A 471 2.84 13.58 4.65
N GLU A 472 1.59 14.04 4.46
CA GLU A 472 1.11 15.37 4.86
C GLU A 472 1.53 15.72 6.29
N LYS A 473 1.37 14.78 7.24
CA LYS A 473 1.77 15.01 8.64
C LYS A 473 3.29 15.04 8.82
N ARG A 474 4.05 14.21 8.11
CA ARG A 474 5.52 14.21 8.18
C ARG A 474 6.08 15.51 7.58
N ASP A 475 5.45 16.02 6.53
CA ASP A 475 5.79 17.31 5.94
C ASP A 475 5.35 18.47 6.85
N GLU A 476 4.19 18.39 7.53
CA GLU A 476 3.78 19.33 8.60
C GLU A 476 4.74 19.32 9.80
N ASP A 477 5.25 18.15 10.20
CA ASP A 477 6.21 17.99 11.29
C ASP A 477 7.57 18.59 10.89
N GLU A 478 8.12 18.21 9.74
CA GLU A 478 9.38 18.78 9.22
C GLU A 478 9.27 20.28 8.94
N LEU A 479 8.08 20.82 8.62
CA LEU A 479 7.88 22.27 8.50
C LEU A 479 7.86 23.01 9.84
N GLN A 480 7.72 22.33 10.98
CA GLN A 480 7.87 22.91 12.33
C GLN A 480 9.33 22.85 12.82
N ASP A 481 10.12 21.90 12.32
CA ASP A 481 11.56 21.78 12.61
C ASP A 481 12.43 22.84 11.88
N PHE A 482 11.83 23.67 11.02
CA PHE A 482 12.49 24.77 10.33
C PHE A 482 11.64 26.06 10.27
N GLU A 483 11.97 27.05 11.10
CA GLU A 483 11.41 28.40 11.06
C GLU A 483 12.04 29.29 9.96
N GLU A 484 11.34 30.37 9.60
CA GLU A 484 11.73 31.32 8.55
C GLU A 484 11.75 32.75 9.11
N PHE A 485 12.89 33.43 8.98
CA PHE A 485 13.13 34.81 9.43
C PHE A 485 13.50 35.71 8.24
N SER A 486 13.33 37.02 8.37
CA SER A 486 13.68 37.98 7.32
C SER A 486 14.52 39.15 7.83
N PHE A 487 15.41 39.64 6.95
CA PHE A 487 16.17 40.86 7.19
C PHE A 487 15.98 41.83 6.01
N LEU A 488 15.72 43.10 6.35
CA LEU A 488 15.65 44.20 5.38
C LEU A 488 17.05 44.72 5.09
N VAL A 489 17.44 44.70 3.81
CA VAL A 489 18.72 45.21 3.33
C VAL A 489 18.65 46.73 3.24
N THR A 490 19.68 47.38 3.78
CA THR A 490 19.89 48.82 3.69
C THR A 490 21.22 49.15 3.01
N LEU A 491 21.43 50.40 2.63
CA LEU A 491 22.74 50.92 2.19
C LEU A 491 23.89 50.75 3.22
N GLU A 492 23.60 50.46 4.48
CA GLU A 492 24.61 50.20 5.53
C GLU A 492 24.90 48.69 5.72
N SER A 493 24.03 47.82 5.19
CA SER A 493 24.15 46.35 5.26
C SER A 493 25.33 45.84 4.43
N MET A 494 26.22 45.05 5.01
CA MET A 494 27.44 44.55 4.33
C MET A 494 27.16 43.63 3.13
N VAL A 495 25.95 43.08 3.03
CA VAL A 495 25.49 42.28 1.88
C VAL A 495 24.98 43.11 0.70
N CYS A 496 24.75 44.42 0.85
CA CYS A 496 24.19 45.25 -0.20
C CYS A 496 25.16 45.33 -1.41
N GLY A 497 24.72 44.86 -2.56
CA GLY A 497 25.51 44.77 -3.79
C GLY A 497 26.26 43.45 -4.00
N LEU A 498 26.23 42.51 -3.04
CA LEU A 498 26.75 41.15 -3.25
C LEU A 498 25.77 40.29 -4.05
N THR A 499 26.28 39.26 -4.71
CA THR A 499 25.43 38.15 -5.21
C THR A 499 25.13 37.14 -4.11
N VAL A 500 24.02 36.43 -4.24
CA VAL A 500 23.59 35.39 -3.29
C VAL A 500 24.66 34.32 -3.02
N ARG A 501 25.54 34.04 -3.99
CA ARG A 501 26.68 33.13 -3.84
C ARG A 501 27.86 33.70 -3.04
N GLU A 502 27.97 35.02 -2.90
CA GLU A 502 29.03 35.70 -2.14
C GLU A 502 28.65 35.93 -0.66
N VAL A 503 27.37 35.76 -0.32
CA VAL A 503 26.90 35.77 1.08
C VAL A 503 27.35 34.50 1.79
N ILE A 504 28.11 34.66 2.88
CA ILE A 504 28.47 33.55 3.77
C ILE A 504 27.29 33.28 4.69
N LEU A 505 26.61 32.15 4.45
CA LEU A 505 25.50 31.65 5.24
C LEU A 505 26.00 30.74 6.38
N PRO A 506 25.46 30.84 7.62
CA PRO A 506 25.69 29.85 8.66
C PRO A 506 25.29 28.43 8.23
N GLU A 507 25.89 27.40 8.83
CA GLU A 507 25.46 26.02 8.61
C GLU A 507 23.96 25.86 8.92
N GLY A 508 23.28 24.98 8.17
CA GLY A 508 21.83 24.78 8.29
C GLY A 508 20.93 25.88 7.67
N THR A 509 21.46 27.05 7.31
CA THR A 509 20.66 28.17 6.75
C THR A 509 20.58 28.18 5.21
N LEU A 510 19.46 28.66 4.66
CA LEU A 510 19.24 28.83 3.22
C LEU A 510 18.34 30.04 2.92
N ILE A 511 18.72 30.88 1.95
CA ILE A 511 17.85 31.94 1.42
C ILE A 511 16.72 31.31 0.59
N THR A 512 15.46 31.56 0.96
CA THR A 512 14.28 30.99 0.29
C THR A 512 13.78 31.90 -0.84
N HIS A 513 13.62 33.19 -0.55
CA HIS A 513 13.13 34.20 -1.49
C HIS A 513 13.55 35.61 -1.07
N ILE A 514 13.42 36.56 -1.99
CA ILE A 514 13.70 37.99 -1.78
C ILE A 514 12.46 38.78 -2.21
N LEU A 515 11.91 39.60 -1.32
CA LEU A 515 10.87 40.58 -1.67
C LEU A 515 11.54 41.88 -2.13
N ARG A 516 11.44 42.16 -3.43
CA ARG A 516 11.87 43.43 -4.05
C ARG A 516 10.65 44.20 -4.54
N ASP A 517 10.45 45.43 -4.09
CA ASP A 517 9.25 46.23 -4.41
C ASP A 517 7.91 45.49 -4.12
N LYS A 518 7.89 44.64 -3.09
CA LYS A 518 6.79 43.72 -2.72
C LYS A 518 6.49 42.63 -3.76
N THR A 519 7.39 42.38 -4.70
CA THR A 519 7.34 41.24 -5.62
C THR A 519 8.31 40.14 -5.15
N PRO A 520 7.86 38.88 -4.97
CA PRO A 520 8.74 37.80 -4.56
C PRO A 520 9.57 37.30 -5.73
N ILE A 521 10.89 37.36 -5.55
CA ILE A 521 11.90 36.84 -6.47
C ILE A 521 12.50 35.59 -5.84
N PHE A 522 12.51 34.48 -6.59
CA PHE A 522 13.31 33.31 -6.22
C PHE A 522 14.76 33.53 -6.67
N PRO A 523 15.74 33.60 -5.74
CA PRO A 523 17.12 33.90 -6.10
C PRO A 523 17.79 32.76 -6.86
N THR A 524 18.78 33.13 -7.65
CA THR A 524 19.78 32.26 -8.27
C THR A 524 21.16 32.61 -7.71
N GLU A 525 22.19 31.78 -7.92
CA GLU A 525 23.58 32.08 -7.49
C GLU A 525 24.05 33.49 -7.90
N ASN A 526 23.60 33.98 -9.06
CA ASN A 526 24.00 35.27 -9.64
C ASN A 526 23.01 36.42 -9.31
N THR A 527 21.97 36.17 -8.51
CA THR A 527 21.03 37.23 -8.10
C THR A 527 21.74 38.19 -7.15
N GLN A 528 21.83 39.46 -7.54
CA GLN A 528 22.41 40.52 -6.72
C GLN A 528 21.38 41.06 -5.72
N ILE A 529 21.77 41.15 -4.46
CA ILE A 529 21.01 41.74 -3.35
C ILE A 529 21.20 43.26 -3.37
N ILE A 530 20.15 44.05 -3.17
CA ILE A 530 20.17 45.52 -3.23
C ILE A 530 19.44 46.16 -2.04
N ASP A 531 19.71 47.44 -1.80
CA ASP A 531 18.96 48.31 -0.86
C ASP A 531 17.45 48.22 -1.09
N GLY A 532 16.69 47.99 -0.02
CA GLY A 532 15.23 47.80 -0.06
C GLY A 532 14.76 46.37 -0.37
N ASP A 533 15.66 45.41 -0.59
CA ASP A 533 15.31 43.97 -0.57
C ASP A 533 14.99 43.51 0.86
N GLU A 534 13.90 42.77 1.04
CA GLU A 534 13.68 41.96 2.24
C GLU A 534 14.03 40.50 1.92
N VAL A 535 15.08 39.97 2.53
CA VAL A 535 15.64 38.64 2.24
C VAL A 535 15.18 37.65 3.31
N PHE A 536 14.58 36.54 2.88
CA PHE A 536 14.04 35.50 3.75
C PHE A 536 14.99 34.31 3.85
N PHE A 537 15.19 33.85 5.08
CA PHE A 537 16.10 32.78 5.46
C PHE A 537 15.32 31.68 6.18
N LYS A 538 15.58 30.44 5.81
CA LYS A 538 15.09 29.26 6.52
C LYS A 538 16.25 28.57 7.23
N CYS A 539 16.06 28.25 8.50
CA CYS A 539 17.04 27.60 9.38
C CYS A 539 16.31 26.54 10.23
N SER A 540 17.03 25.64 10.90
CA SER A 540 16.39 24.75 11.86
C SER A 540 16.00 25.50 13.13
N SER A 541 14.85 25.16 13.72
CA SER A 541 14.31 25.82 14.91
C SER A 541 15.17 25.65 16.17
N GLU A 542 16.14 24.72 16.19
CA GLU A 542 17.15 24.61 17.25
C GLU A 542 18.31 25.61 17.09
N GLU A 543 18.54 26.14 15.88
CA GLU A 543 19.70 26.96 15.52
C GLU A 543 19.33 28.43 15.24
N ILE A 544 18.03 28.77 15.17
CA ILE A 544 17.54 30.07 14.70
C ILE A 544 18.09 31.27 15.48
N GLU A 545 18.18 31.24 16.82
CA GLU A 545 18.76 32.37 17.59
C GLU A 545 20.23 32.63 17.20
N SER A 546 21.00 31.57 16.94
CA SER A 546 22.41 31.64 16.53
C SER A 546 22.55 32.09 15.07
N ALA A 547 21.62 31.68 14.20
CA ALA A 547 21.57 32.11 12.81
C ALA A 547 21.17 33.59 12.70
N GLU A 548 20.12 34.03 13.39
CA GLU A 548 19.72 35.44 13.46
C GLU A 548 20.83 36.31 14.03
N GLU A 549 21.49 35.93 15.14
CA GLU A 549 22.59 36.73 15.71
C GLU A 549 23.80 36.82 14.77
N GLN A 550 24.01 35.84 13.88
CA GLN A 550 25.07 35.90 12.86
C GLN A 550 24.64 36.75 11.65
N MET A 551 23.41 36.59 11.17
CA MET A 551 22.90 37.30 10.00
C MET A 551 22.62 38.79 10.28
N SER A 552 22.19 39.14 11.49
CA SER A 552 22.02 40.53 11.96
C SER A 552 23.34 41.31 12.17
N LYS A 553 24.47 40.71 11.81
CA LYS A 553 25.78 41.38 11.71
C LYS A 553 26.21 41.60 10.25
N LEU A 554 25.47 41.04 9.28
CA LEU A 554 25.71 41.11 7.84
C LEU A 554 24.65 41.97 7.13
N PHE A 555 23.42 41.93 7.65
CA PHE A 555 22.27 42.74 7.26
C PHE A 555 22.10 43.91 8.25
#